data_AF-A0A7X8PMW6-F1
#
_entry.id   AF-A0A7X8PMW6-F1
#
_cell.length_a   1.000
_cell.length_b   1.000
_cell.length_c   1.000
_cell.angle_alpha   90.00
_cell.angle_beta   90.00
_cell.angle_gamma   90.00
#
_symmetry.space_group_name_H-M   'P 1'
#
loop_
_entity.id
_entity.type
_entity.pdbx_description
1 polymer ?
#
loop_
_entity_poly.entity_id
_entity_poly.type
_entity_poly.pdbx_seq_one_letter_code
_entity_poly.pdbx_strand_id
1 'polypeptide(L)'
;MFSEESKLSNFFAILIAFGLIVLGFYWFFKDVSTNSPVNGVFGLLILVSCLVSAATLIAPAVSSVVGSWLGDALFYRRAKLDKAPECLDRMEGLMLDGKYHEAVEEVKEVLFRDALNIDARALLFRIYLKHLQDRDKALEVGLEYFNHPAHKSNGESVELLLAMSDLLDDKNAAEWLAKELKRGNYSNHDAKLLKNRLNSFRDLNNS
;
A
#
# COMPACT_ATOMS: atom_id res chain seq x y z
N MET A 1 5.19 -13.85 32.09
CA MET A 1 6.15 -14.92 32.42
C MET A 1 5.69 -16.19 31.70
N PHE A 2 5.93 -16.32 30.38
CA PHE A 2 5.55 -17.48 29.53
C PHE A 2 6.33 -17.46 28.18
N SER A 3 7.64 -17.16 28.19
CA SER A 3 8.37 -16.82 26.94
C SER A 3 9.36 -17.87 26.43
N GLU A 4 9.68 -18.93 27.18
CA GLU A 4 10.65 -19.96 26.76
C GLU A 4 10.03 -21.34 26.53
N GLU A 5 9.14 -21.79 27.41
CA GLU A 5 8.46 -23.09 27.26
C GLU A 5 7.57 -23.16 26.01
N SER A 6 6.92 -22.05 25.64
CA SER A 6 6.08 -21.96 24.44
C SER A 6 6.90 -22.01 23.14
N LYS A 7 8.12 -21.46 23.14
CA LYS A 7 9.03 -21.49 21.98
C LYS A 7 9.60 -22.89 21.78
N LEU A 8 9.99 -23.55 22.87
CA LEU A 8 10.51 -24.91 22.84
C LEU A 8 9.44 -25.90 22.37
N SER A 9 8.22 -25.78 22.90
CA SER A 9 7.06 -26.59 22.48
C SER A 9 6.71 -26.41 21.00
N ASN A 10 6.69 -25.16 20.51
CA ASN A 10 6.46 -24.87 19.09
C ASN A 10 7.57 -25.43 18.19
N PHE A 11 8.83 -25.38 18.62
CA PHE A 11 9.96 -25.96 17.89
C PHE A 11 9.83 -27.48 17.75
N PHE A 12 9.48 -28.19 18.83
CA PHE A 12 9.22 -29.63 18.77
C PHE A 12 8.00 -29.97 17.91
N ALA A 13 6.92 -29.19 17.98
CA ALA A 13 5.74 -29.40 17.13
C ALA A 13 6.06 -29.26 15.64
N ILE A 14 6.89 -28.27 15.26
CA ILE A 14 7.36 -28.08 13.87
C ILE A 14 8.23 -29.26 13.43
N LEU A 15 9.13 -29.75 14.29
CA LEU A 15 10.02 -30.87 13.98
C LEU A 15 9.25 -32.18 13.80
N ILE A 16 8.27 -32.45 14.66
CA ILE A 16 7.38 -33.62 14.55
C ILE A 16 6.55 -33.54 13.27
N ALA A 17 5.98 -32.37 12.97
CA ALA A 17 5.19 -32.18 11.77
C ALA A 17 6.01 -32.34 10.48
N PHE A 18 7.26 -31.86 10.45
CA PHE A 18 8.16 -32.09 9.32
C PHE A 18 8.47 -33.59 9.16
N GLY A 19 8.70 -34.31 10.26
CA GLY A 19 8.86 -35.76 10.25
C GLY A 19 7.66 -36.50 9.68
N LEU A 20 6.44 -36.09 10.04
CA LEU A 20 5.19 -36.67 9.50
C LEU A 20 5.04 -36.42 8.00
N ILE A 21 5.39 -35.22 7.51
CA ILE A 21 5.35 -34.89 6.08
C ILE A 21 6.32 -35.78 5.30
N VAL A 22 7.59 -35.87 5.75
CA VAL A 22 8.61 -36.70 5.12
C VAL A 22 8.21 -38.17 5.12
N LEU A 23 7.66 -38.66 6.23
CA LEU A 23 7.18 -40.04 6.35
C LEU A 23 6.02 -40.32 5.39
N GLY A 24 5.04 -39.42 5.29
CA GLY A 24 3.91 -39.53 4.37
C GLY A 24 4.36 -39.61 2.90
N PHE A 25 5.30 -38.74 2.49
CA PHE A 25 5.86 -38.78 1.14
C PHE A 25 6.66 -40.06 0.87
N TYR A 26 7.44 -40.52 1.84
CA TYR A 26 8.19 -41.77 1.71
C TYR A 26 7.27 -42.97 1.43
N TRP A 27 6.20 -43.13 2.22
CA TRP A 27 5.23 -44.22 2.02
C TRP A 27 4.45 -44.06 0.71
N PHE A 28 4.05 -42.85 0.35
CA PHE A 28 3.40 -42.59 -0.93
C PHE A 28 4.26 -43.00 -2.13
N PHE A 29 5.53 -42.57 -2.18
CA PHE A 29 6.42 -42.93 -3.28
C PHE A 29 6.76 -44.42 -3.29
N LYS A 30 6.91 -45.03 -2.12
CA LYS A 30 7.12 -46.48 -1.99
C LYS A 30 5.94 -47.25 -2.56
N ASP A 31 4.71 -46.90 -2.19
CA ASP A 31 3.52 -47.61 -2.63
C ASP A 31 3.19 -47.37 -4.11
N VAL A 32 3.39 -46.14 -4.61
CA VAL A 32 3.24 -45.81 -6.05
C VAL A 32 4.27 -46.55 -6.91
N SER A 33 5.48 -46.82 -6.40
CA SER A 33 6.50 -47.58 -7.13
C SER A 33 6.16 -49.06 -7.35
N THR A 34 5.15 -49.60 -6.65
CA THR A 34 4.76 -51.02 -6.77
C THR A 34 3.83 -51.33 -7.94
N ASN A 35 3.47 -50.34 -8.79
CA ASN A 35 2.59 -50.48 -9.98
C ASN A 35 1.23 -51.16 -9.72
N SER A 36 0.79 -51.20 -8.45
CA SER A 36 -0.54 -51.67 -8.05
C SER A 36 -1.44 -50.47 -7.78
N PRO A 37 -2.59 -50.32 -8.47
CA PRO A 37 -3.49 -49.18 -8.29
C PRO A 37 -4.09 -49.15 -6.87
N VAL A 38 -4.26 -50.31 -6.23
CA VAL A 38 -4.75 -50.42 -4.85
C VAL A 38 -3.74 -49.81 -3.88
N ASN A 39 -2.45 -50.11 -4.05
CA ASN A 39 -1.39 -49.57 -3.20
C ASN A 39 -1.24 -48.05 -3.39
N GLY A 40 -1.42 -47.54 -4.61
CA GLY A 40 -1.44 -46.10 -4.88
C GLY A 40 -2.53 -45.34 -4.11
N VAL A 41 -3.73 -45.93 -3.98
CA VAL A 41 -4.82 -45.34 -3.18
C VAL A 41 -4.50 -45.36 -1.68
N PHE A 42 -3.96 -46.47 -1.16
CA PHE A 42 -3.54 -46.54 0.24
C PHE A 42 -2.41 -45.55 0.56
N GLY A 43 -1.41 -45.43 -0.31
CA GLY A 43 -0.34 -44.44 -0.17
C GLY A 43 -0.87 -43.01 -0.14
N LEU A 44 -1.89 -42.70 -0.96
CA LEU A 44 -2.51 -41.38 -0.99
C LEU A 44 -3.30 -41.09 0.30
N LEU A 45 -4.03 -42.06 0.84
CA LEU A 45 -4.71 -41.91 2.13
C LEU A 45 -3.73 -41.70 3.29
N ILE A 46 -2.60 -42.42 3.28
CA ILE A 46 -1.52 -42.23 4.27
C ILE A 46 -0.96 -40.81 4.15
N LEU A 47 -0.64 -40.36 2.94
CA LEU A 47 -0.15 -38.99 2.69
C LEU A 47 -1.12 -37.93 3.24
N VAL A 48 -2.41 -38.04 2.91
CA VAL A 48 -3.45 -37.11 3.36
C VAL A 48 -3.57 -37.12 4.89
N SER A 49 -3.55 -38.29 5.52
CA SER A 49 -3.62 -38.41 6.98
C SER A 49 -2.42 -37.76 7.69
N CYS A 50 -1.21 -37.93 7.14
CA CYS A 50 0.01 -37.30 7.65
C CYS A 50 -0.01 -35.79 7.47
N LEU A 51 -0.49 -35.30 6.33
CA LEU A 51 -0.59 -33.86 6.05
C LEU A 51 -1.62 -33.17 6.95
N VAL A 52 -2.79 -33.78 7.17
CA VAL A 52 -3.81 -33.23 8.08
C VAL A 52 -3.29 -33.18 9.51
N SER A 53 -2.63 -34.24 9.97
CA SER A 53 -2.04 -34.30 11.32
C SER A 53 -0.93 -33.24 11.49
N ALA A 54 -0.02 -33.12 10.51
CA ALA A 54 1.00 -32.08 10.50
C ALA A 54 0.39 -30.67 10.49
N ALA A 55 -0.66 -30.44 9.70
CA ALA A 55 -1.34 -29.15 9.64
C ALA A 55 -1.96 -28.76 10.99
N THR A 56 -2.59 -29.70 11.71
CA THR A 56 -3.16 -29.41 13.04
C THR A 56 -2.12 -29.04 14.10
N LEU A 57 -0.93 -29.64 14.05
CA LEU A 57 0.16 -29.35 14.98
C LEU A 57 0.82 -27.99 14.71
N ILE A 58 0.91 -27.57 13.45
CA ILE A 58 1.52 -26.29 13.08
C ILE A 58 0.46 -25.17 13.02
N ALA A 59 -0.84 -25.47 13.02
CA ALA A 59 -1.91 -24.48 12.93
C ALA A 59 -1.77 -23.31 13.93
N PRO A 60 -1.44 -23.50 15.22
CA PRO A 60 -1.26 -22.39 16.15
C PRO A 60 -0.08 -21.48 15.79
N ALA A 61 1.01 -22.05 15.29
CA ALA A 61 2.23 -21.32 14.94
C ALA A 61 2.13 -20.60 13.58
N VAL A 62 1.39 -21.19 12.64
CA VAL A 62 1.22 -20.65 11.29
C VAL A 62 0.00 -19.75 11.18
N SER A 63 -1.03 -19.92 12.02
CA SER A 63 -2.24 -19.08 11.99
C SER A 63 -1.97 -17.60 12.24
N SER A 64 -0.96 -17.24 13.04
CA SER A 64 -0.60 -15.83 13.24
C SER A 64 0.08 -15.21 12.01
N VAL A 65 0.80 -16.01 11.22
CA VAL A 65 1.58 -15.54 10.06
C VAL A 65 0.77 -15.64 8.76
N VAL A 66 0.06 -16.75 8.57
CA VAL A 66 -0.84 -16.95 7.43
C VAL A 66 -2.16 -16.24 7.66
N GLY A 67 -2.63 -16.11 8.90
CA GLY A 67 -3.81 -15.30 9.21
C GLY A 67 -3.56 -13.80 9.02
N SER A 68 -2.34 -13.29 9.22
CA SER A 68 -1.99 -11.92 8.85
C SER A 68 -1.83 -11.78 7.33
N TRP A 69 -1.23 -12.77 6.66
CA TRP A 69 -0.99 -12.70 5.22
C TRP A 69 -2.25 -12.91 4.36
N LEU A 70 -3.06 -13.94 4.64
CA LEU A 70 -4.39 -14.13 4.05
C LEU A 70 -5.38 -13.09 4.59
N GLY A 71 -5.21 -12.65 5.83
CA GLY A 71 -5.90 -11.51 6.42
C GLY A 71 -5.74 -10.28 5.55
N ASP A 72 -4.52 -9.86 5.26
CA ASP A 72 -4.26 -8.68 4.43
C ASP A 72 -4.67 -8.88 2.97
N ALA A 73 -4.52 -10.09 2.42
CA ALA A 73 -4.87 -10.37 1.03
C ALA A 73 -6.39 -10.47 0.77
N LEU A 74 -7.17 -11.07 1.68
CA LEU A 74 -8.64 -11.20 1.56
C LEU A 74 -9.39 -10.08 2.28
N PHE A 75 -8.87 -9.58 3.40
CA PHE A 75 -9.37 -8.40 4.12
C PHE A 75 -8.57 -7.14 3.78
N TYR A 76 -8.27 -6.95 2.50
CA TYR A 76 -7.79 -5.71 1.86
C TYR A 76 -8.79 -4.55 1.99
N ARG A 77 -9.40 -4.39 3.17
CA ARG A 77 -10.48 -3.44 3.46
C ARG A 77 -10.68 -3.11 4.94
N ARG A 78 -10.20 -3.88 5.94
CA ARG A 78 -10.49 -3.55 7.35
C ARG A 78 -9.78 -2.29 7.86
N ALA A 79 -8.52 -2.06 7.49
CA ALA A 79 -7.83 -0.80 7.80
C ALA A 79 -8.43 0.43 7.09
N LYS A 80 -9.20 0.22 6.00
CA LYS A 80 -9.98 1.27 5.33
C LYS A 80 -11.44 1.38 5.82
N LEU A 81 -11.91 0.46 6.66
CA LEU A 81 -13.25 0.46 7.26
C LEU A 81 -13.26 1.13 8.65
N ASP A 82 -12.12 1.19 9.34
CA ASP A 82 -11.92 2.08 10.51
C ASP A 82 -11.55 3.51 10.12
N LYS A 83 -11.34 3.78 8.81
CA LYS A 83 -11.19 5.14 8.32
C LYS A 83 -12.57 5.78 8.36
N ALA A 84 -12.79 6.68 9.31
CA ALA A 84 -13.99 7.50 9.37
C ALA A 84 -14.27 8.06 7.95
N PRO A 85 -15.53 8.06 7.47
CA PRO A 85 -15.84 8.58 6.14
C PRO A 85 -15.25 9.98 6.03
N GLU A 86 -14.32 10.15 5.09
CA GLU A 86 -13.59 11.40 4.91
C GLU A 86 -14.59 12.44 4.41
N CYS A 87 -15.05 13.28 5.34
CA CYS A 87 -16.08 14.27 5.10
C CYS A 87 -15.45 15.52 4.46
N LEU A 88 -14.73 15.34 3.34
CA LEU A 88 -14.21 16.45 2.55
C LEU A 88 -15.36 17.33 2.04
N ASP A 89 -16.54 16.76 1.81
CA ASP A 89 -17.78 17.48 1.47
C ASP A 89 -18.09 18.63 2.45
N ARG A 90 -17.81 18.44 3.74
CA ARG A 90 -18.01 19.49 4.74
C ARG A 90 -17.03 20.65 4.54
N MET A 91 -15.77 20.33 4.26
CA MET A 91 -14.72 21.34 4.01
C MET A 91 -14.99 22.08 2.70
N GLU A 92 -15.46 21.38 1.67
CA GLU A 92 -15.94 21.99 0.43
C GLU A 92 -17.15 22.89 0.69
N GLY A 93 -18.08 22.49 1.55
CA GLY A 93 -19.18 23.34 2.02
C GLY A 93 -18.69 24.62 2.70
N LEU A 94 -17.71 24.52 3.60
CA LEU A 94 -17.07 25.68 4.22
C LEU A 94 -16.40 26.60 3.19
N MET A 95 -15.80 26.04 2.14
CA MET A 95 -15.24 26.83 1.04
C MET A 95 -16.30 27.57 0.24
N LEU A 96 -17.46 26.93 -0.02
CA LEU A 96 -18.59 27.58 -0.69
C LEU A 96 -19.16 28.73 0.16
N ASP A 97 -19.16 28.57 1.47
CA ASP A 97 -19.58 29.59 2.45
C ASP A 97 -18.52 30.69 2.68
N GLY A 98 -17.36 30.63 2.01
CA GLY A 98 -16.28 31.60 2.15
C GLY A 98 -15.46 31.48 3.45
N LYS A 99 -15.70 30.44 4.24
CA LYS A 99 -15.03 30.17 5.53
C LYS A 99 -13.71 29.44 5.33
N TYR A 100 -12.81 30.05 4.55
CA TYR A 100 -11.57 29.40 4.11
C TYR A 100 -10.62 29.03 5.25
N HIS A 101 -10.52 29.88 6.28
CA HIS A 101 -9.65 29.58 7.43
C HIS A 101 -10.18 28.40 8.26
N GLU A 102 -11.51 28.29 8.44
CA GLU A 102 -12.11 27.12 9.10
C GLU A 102 -11.88 25.86 8.27
N ALA A 103 -12.06 25.94 6.94
CA ALA A 103 -11.78 24.83 6.03
C ALA A 103 -10.31 24.38 6.11
N VAL A 104 -9.34 25.31 6.19
CA VAL A 104 -7.93 24.97 6.35
C VAL A 104 -7.69 24.14 7.61
N GLU A 105 -8.23 24.56 8.75
CA GLU A 105 -8.01 23.85 10.02
C GLU A 105 -8.65 22.46 10.00
N GLU A 106 -9.85 22.31 9.45
CA GLU A 106 -10.49 21.00 9.30
C GLU A 106 -9.74 20.06 8.34
N VAL A 107 -9.19 20.59 7.24
CA VAL A 107 -8.37 19.80 6.33
C VAL A 107 -7.06 19.37 7.00
N LYS A 108 -6.43 20.25 7.80
CA LYS A 108 -5.24 19.91 8.58
C LYS A 108 -5.52 18.81 9.61
N GLU A 109 -6.69 18.81 10.25
CA GLU A 109 -7.08 17.73 11.16
C GLU A 109 -7.17 16.37 10.45
N VAL A 110 -7.65 16.35 9.21
CA VAL A 110 -7.64 15.13 8.39
C VAL A 110 -6.21 14.71 8.06
N LEU A 111 -5.36 15.64 7.64
CA LEU A 111 -3.96 15.37 7.33
C LEU A 111 -3.14 14.98 8.57
N PHE A 112 -3.55 15.38 9.77
CA PHE A 112 -2.94 14.92 11.02
C PHE A 112 -3.24 13.43 11.27
N ARG A 113 -4.43 12.95 10.91
CA ARG A 113 -4.83 11.54 11.03
C ARG A 113 -4.29 10.69 9.89
N ASP A 114 -4.26 11.25 8.69
CA ASP A 114 -3.70 10.63 7.49
C ASP A 114 -2.90 11.64 6.65
N ALA A 115 -1.61 11.72 6.92
CA ALA A 115 -0.69 12.62 6.24
C ALA A 115 -0.54 12.32 4.74
N LEU A 116 -0.94 11.13 4.28
CA LEU A 116 -0.83 10.70 2.89
C LEU A 116 -2.14 10.79 2.12
N ASN A 117 -3.20 11.37 2.70
CA ASN A 117 -4.44 11.61 1.99
C ASN A 117 -4.24 12.66 0.89
N ILE A 118 -4.20 12.21 -0.36
CA ILE A 118 -3.98 13.04 -1.54
C ILE A 118 -5.14 14.01 -1.82
N ASP A 119 -6.38 13.61 -1.56
CA ASP A 119 -7.56 14.43 -1.80
C ASP A 119 -7.61 15.60 -0.80
N ALA A 120 -7.37 15.32 0.48
CA ALA A 120 -7.22 16.35 1.52
C ALA A 120 -6.05 17.28 1.20
N ARG A 121 -4.93 16.74 0.72
CA ARG A 121 -3.75 17.52 0.33
C ARG A 121 -4.04 18.44 -0.86
N ALA A 122 -4.72 17.93 -1.89
CA ALA A 122 -5.13 18.70 -3.06
C ALA A 122 -6.16 19.78 -2.69
N LEU A 123 -7.07 19.49 -1.75
CA LEU A 123 -8.02 20.47 -1.23
C LEU A 123 -7.30 21.59 -0.49
N LEU A 124 -6.38 21.26 0.42
CA LEU A 124 -5.57 22.25 1.16
C LEU A 124 -4.76 23.13 0.21
N PHE A 125 -4.11 22.51 -0.78
CA PHE A 125 -3.37 23.21 -1.84
C PHE A 125 -4.27 24.22 -2.56
N ARG A 126 -5.48 23.80 -2.96
CA ARG A 126 -6.46 24.64 -3.65
C ARG A 126 -6.96 25.79 -2.79
N ILE A 127 -7.21 25.55 -1.50
CA ILE A 127 -7.62 26.60 -0.56
C ILE A 127 -6.56 27.70 -0.49
N TYR A 128 -5.30 27.32 -0.27
CA TYR A 128 -4.22 28.30 -0.23
C TYR A 128 -4.02 29.03 -1.56
N LEU A 129 -3.98 28.30 -2.67
CA LEU A 129 -3.68 28.90 -3.97
C LEU A 129 -4.81 29.79 -4.50
N LYS A 130 -6.06 29.31 -4.48
CA LYS A 130 -7.17 29.98 -5.16
C LYS A 130 -7.97 30.92 -4.26
N HIS A 131 -8.10 30.59 -2.98
CA HIS A 131 -9.00 31.31 -2.08
C HIS A 131 -8.25 32.25 -1.13
N LEU A 132 -7.15 31.79 -0.54
CA LEU A 132 -6.32 32.62 0.33
C LEU A 132 -5.21 33.37 -0.44
N GLN A 133 -5.00 33.02 -1.71
CA GLN A 133 -3.96 33.58 -2.59
C GLN A 133 -2.54 33.52 -1.98
N ASP A 134 -2.31 32.52 -1.12
CA ASP A 134 -1.03 32.26 -0.45
C ASP A 134 -0.26 31.22 -1.26
N ARG A 135 0.50 31.71 -2.26
CA ARG A 135 1.27 30.85 -3.17
C ARG A 135 2.33 30.04 -2.43
N ASP A 136 2.99 30.63 -1.45
CA ASP A 136 4.10 29.99 -0.74
C ASP A 136 3.60 28.82 0.09
N LYS A 137 2.48 28.98 0.82
CA LYS A 137 1.86 27.87 1.54
C LYS A 137 1.29 26.80 0.62
N ALA A 138 0.72 27.19 -0.52
CA ALA A 138 0.27 26.20 -1.50
C ALA A 138 1.45 25.33 -1.98
N LEU A 139 2.58 25.96 -2.31
CA LEU A 139 3.79 25.24 -2.72
C LEU A 139 4.32 24.35 -1.59
N GLU A 140 4.37 24.84 -0.35
CA GLU A 140 4.78 24.07 0.83
C GLU A 140 3.95 22.78 0.97
N VAL A 141 2.62 22.88 0.86
CA VAL A 141 1.70 21.73 0.94
C VAL A 141 2.00 20.69 -0.14
N GLY A 142 2.26 21.12 -1.38
CA GLY A 142 2.64 20.21 -2.46
C GLY A 142 3.98 19.52 -2.18
N LEU A 143 4.99 20.29 -1.79
CA LEU A 143 6.33 19.79 -1.52
C LEU A 143 6.36 18.82 -0.34
N GLU A 144 5.60 19.07 0.74
CA GLU A 144 5.49 18.14 1.87
C GLU A 144 5.04 16.75 1.43
N TYR A 145 4.04 16.68 0.55
CA TYR A 145 3.53 15.40 0.05
C TYR A 145 4.59 14.67 -0.77
N PHE A 146 5.20 15.33 -1.77
CA PHE A 146 6.20 14.68 -2.64
C PHE A 146 7.54 14.43 -1.96
N ASN A 147 7.87 15.16 -0.88
CA ASN A 147 9.05 14.85 -0.06
C ASN A 147 8.83 13.67 0.88
N HIS A 148 7.58 13.31 1.19
CA HIS A 148 7.31 12.20 2.09
C HIS A 148 7.79 10.85 1.48
N PRO A 149 8.56 10.02 2.21
CA PRO A 149 9.13 8.79 1.67
C PRO A 149 8.06 7.74 1.31
N ALA A 150 6.95 7.74 2.03
CA ALA A 150 5.85 6.81 1.81
C ALA A 150 4.76 7.30 0.84
N HIS A 151 4.92 8.49 0.22
CA HIS A 151 3.92 8.94 -0.76
C HIS A 151 3.90 8.02 -1.98
N LYS A 152 2.72 7.93 -2.59
CA LYS A 152 2.50 7.12 -3.80
C LYS A 152 2.41 8.05 -5.01
N SER A 153 3.35 7.88 -5.92
CA SER A 153 3.37 8.55 -7.22
C SER A 153 2.53 7.73 -8.22
N ASN A 154 1.26 8.12 -8.40
CA ASN A 154 0.27 7.42 -9.21
C ASN A 154 -0.66 8.44 -9.90
N GLY A 155 -1.72 7.97 -10.58
CA GLY A 155 -2.71 8.84 -11.24
C GLY A 155 -3.36 9.88 -10.32
N GLU A 156 -3.56 9.56 -9.04
CA GLU A 156 -4.22 10.45 -8.07
C GLU A 156 -3.33 11.66 -7.72
N SER A 157 -2.00 11.51 -7.74
CA SER A 157 -1.06 12.59 -7.45
C SER A 157 -0.74 13.49 -8.65
N VAL A 158 -1.19 13.15 -9.86
CA VAL A 158 -0.82 13.84 -11.11
C VAL A 158 -1.26 15.30 -11.09
N GLU A 159 -2.52 15.56 -10.73
CA GLU A 159 -3.05 16.93 -10.73
C GLU A 159 -2.31 17.82 -9.74
N LEU A 160 -2.03 17.31 -8.53
CA LEU A 160 -1.25 18.04 -7.54
C LEU A 160 0.18 18.30 -8.01
N LEU A 161 0.82 17.31 -8.66
CA LEU A 161 2.17 17.46 -9.20
C LEU A 161 2.24 18.56 -10.27
N LEU A 162 1.27 18.59 -11.18
CA LEU A 162 1.19 19.63 -12.22
C LEU A 162 0.96 21.01 -11.60
N ALA A 163 -0.03 21.12 -10.72
CA ALA A 163 -0.36 22.39 -10.08
C ALA A 163 0.82 22.92 -9.25
N MET A 164 1.54 22.04 -8.54
CA MET A 164 2.76 22.39 -7.83
C MET A 164 3.87 22.82 -8.80
N SER A 165 4.05 22.11 -9.93
CA SER A 165 5.08 22.45 -10.93
C SER A 165 4.86 23.85 -11.53
N ASP A 166 3.61 24.29 -11.64
CA ASP A 166 3.26 25.64 -12.12
C ASP A 166 3.64 26.75 -11.12
N LEU A 167 3.87 26.40 -9.86
CA LEU A 167 4.31 27.33 -8.82
C LEU A 167 5.83 27.39 -8.66
N LEU A 168 6.57 26.48 -9.28
CA LEU A 168 8.04 26.43 -9.25
C LEU A 168 8.63 27.24 -10.41
N ASP A 169 9.91 27.60 -10.30
CA ASP A 169 10.71 28.04 -11.45
C ASP A 169 10.94 26.87 -12.42
N ASP A 170 11.08 27.17 -13.71
CA ASP A 170 11.14 26.17 -14.78
C ASP A 170 12.18 25.07 -14.55
N LYS A 171 13.34 25.44 -13.97
CA LYS A 171 14.39 24.48 -13.65
C LYS A 171 13.94 23.50 -12.57
N ASN A 172 13.47 23.99 -11.42
CA ASN A 172 13.00 23.14 -10.33
C ASN A 172 11.75 22.34 -10.73
N ALA A 173 10.83 22.93 -11.49
CA ALA A 173 9.65 22.25 -12.03
C ALA A 173 10.05 21.05 -12.89
N ALA A 174 11.00 21.23 -13.81
CA ALA A 174 11.50 20.16 -14.67
C ALA A 174 12.22 19.05 -13.87
N GLU A 175 13.02 19.42 -12.87
CA GLU A 175 13.68 18.46 -11.99
C GLU A 175 12.67 17.61 -11.21
N TRP A 176 11.64 18.23 -10.64
CA TRP A 176 10.58 17.54 -9.89
C TRP A 176 9.76 16.60 -10.78
N LEU A 177 9.31 17.06 -11.94
CA LEU A 177 8.56 16.23 -12.89
C LEU A 177 9.40 15.03 -13.37
N ALA A 178 10.68 15.24 -13.66
CA ALA A 178 11.59 14.17 -14.08
C ALA A 178 11.86 13.16 -12.96
N LYS A 179 12.01 13.63 -11.71
CA LYS A 179 12.17 12.78 -10.53
C LYS A 179 10.94 11.91 -10.31
N GLU A 180 9.75 12.52 -10.31
CA GLU A 180 8.51 11.79 -10.07
C GLU A 180 8.19 10.80 -11.20
N LEU A 181 8.40 11.18 -12.46
CA LEU A 181 8.26 10.25 -13.60
C LEU A 181 9.14 9.00 -13.51
N LYS A 182 10.30 9.07 -12.85
CA LYS A 182 11.17 7.91 -12.60
C LYS A 182 10.71 7.07 -11.40
N ARG A 183 10.10 7.71 -10.41
CA ARG A 183 9.67 7.08 -9.15
C ARG A 183 8.32 6.39 -9.29
N GLY A 184 7.39 6.97 -10.05
CA GLY A 184 5.99 6.60 -10.01
C GLY A 184 5.51 5.57 -11.02
N ASN A 185 4.41 4.91 -10.64
CA ASN A 185 3.67 3.98 -11.48
C ASN A 185 2.50 4.71 -12.13
N TYR A 186 2.80 5.63 -13.04
CA TYR A 186 1.79 6.38 -13.78
C TYR A 186 1.20 5.54 -14.91
N SER A 187 -0.08 5.78 -15.22
CA SER A 187 -0.69 5.21 -16.43
C SER A 187 0.00 5.78 -17.68
N ASN A 188 -0.15 5.11 -18.83
CA ASN A 188 0.42 5.61 -20.09
C ASN A 188 -0.08 7.02 -20.45
N HIS A 189 -1.34 7.31 -20.13
CA HIS A 189 -1.96 8.61 -20.35
C HIS A 189 -1.30 9.68 -19.46
N ASP A 190 -1.20 9.42 -18.16
CA ASP A 190 -0.68 10.38 -17.19
C ASP A 190 0.81 10.62 -17.39
N ALA A 191 1.57 9.56 -17.67
CA ALA A 191 2.98 9.67 -18.02
C ALA A 191 3.20 10.52 -19.28
N LYS A 192 2.32 10.40 -20.29
CA LYS A 192 2.38 11.25 -21.49
C LYS A 192 2.11 12.71 -21.13
N LEU A 193 1.12 12.98 -20.29
CA LEU A 193 0.76 14.32 -19.86
C LEU A 193 1.90 14.99 -19.06
N LEU A 194 2.47 14.28 -18.08
CA LEU A 194 3.64 14.75 -17.32
C LEU A 194 4.87 14.98 -18.21
N LYS A 195 5.12 14.10 -19.19
CA LYS A 195 6.21 14.27 -20.16
C LYS A 195 6.01 15.49 -21.06
N ASN A 196 4.79 15.73 -21.53
CA ASN A 196 4.48 16.92 -22.32
C ASN A 196 4.75 18.20 -21.51
N ARG A 197 4.33 18.23 -20.24
CA ARG A 197 4.63 19.35 -19.34
C ARG A 197 6.14 19.51 -19.13
N LEU A 198 6.86 18.43 -18.86
CA LEU A 198 8.33 18.44 -18.73
C LEU A 198 9.02 19.00 -19.99
N ASN A 199 8.56 18.62 -21.18
CA ASN A 199 9.12 19.12 -22.44
C ASN A 199 8.86 20.62 -22.63
N SER A 200 7.70 21.13 -22.21
CA SER A 200 7.40 22.57 -22.30
C SER A 200 8.43 23.44 -21.56
N PHE A 201 8.99 22.96 -20.44
CA PHE A 201 10.05 23.67 -19.71
C PHE A 201 11.42 23.56 -20.36
N ARG A 202 11.66 22.52 -21.17
CA ARG A 202 12.94 22.33 -21.89
C ARG A 202 13.00 23.17 -23.16
N ASP A 203 11.88 23.29 -23.86
CA ASP A 203 11.80 24.07 -25.08
C ASP A 203 11.95 25.58 -24.79
N LEU A 204 11.44 26.05 -23.64
CA LEU A 204 11.61 27.44 -23.16
C LEU A 204 13.06 27.81 -22.81
N ASN A 205 13.88 26.84 -22.41
CA ASN A 205 15.29 27.07 -22.05
C ASN A 205 16.25 27.02 -23.27
N ASN A 206 15.75 26.61 -24.44
CA ASN A 206 16.52 26.51 -25.69
C ASN A 206 16.13 27.58 -26.74
N SER A 207 15.17 28.45 -26.41
CA SER A 207 14.71 29.59 -27.22
C SER A 207 15.26 30.90 -26.68
#